data_AF-A0A8S2ZUQ5-F1
#
_entry.id   AF-A0A8S2ZUQ5-F1
#
_cell.length_a   1.000
_cell.length_b   1.000
_cell.length_c   1.000
_cell.angle_alpha   90.00
_cell.angle_beta   90.00
_cell.angle_gamma   90.00
#
_symmetry.space_group_name_H-M   'P 1'
#
loop_
_entity.id
_entity.type
_entity.pdbx_description
1 polymer ?
#
loop_
_entity_poly.entity_id
_entity_poly.type
_entity_poly.pdbx_seq_one_letter_code
_entity_poly.pdbx_strand_id
1 'polypeptide(L)' 'IYSGADPNVELVRHYLIERISTGHVRLKGCPNEPDFANLSALVYQHTISALALPTKLVLPTA' A
#
# COMPACT_ATOMS: atom_id res chain seq x y z
N ILE A 1 17.72 -21.68 -14.23
CA ILE A 1 17.99 -20.24 -14.02
C ILE A 1 17.04 -19.77 -12.91
N TYR A 2 17.59 -19.68 -11.70
CA TYR A 2 16.96 -19.39 -10.38
C TYR A 2 15.80 -20.32 -9.97
N SER A 3 16.03 -21.58 -9.56
CA SER A 3 16.24 -22.03 -8.17
C SER A 3 15.39 -21.31 -7.12
N GLY A 4 14.30 -21.95 -6.69
CA GLY A 4 13.60 -21.72 -5.43
C GLY A 4 13.00 -20.33 -5.26
N ALA A 5 11.67 -20.23 -5.24
CA ALA A 5 10.99 -19.06 -4.69
C ALA A 5 11.56 -18.79 -3.29
N ASP A 6 12.25 -17.67 -3.12
CA ASP A 6 12.67 -17.22 -1.79
C ASP A 6 11.38 -17.10 -0.96
N PRO A 7 11.22 -17.85 0.15
CA PRO A 7 9.98 -17.88 0.92
C PRO A 7 9.60 -16.50 1.48
N ASN A 8 10.54 -15.55 1.53
CA ASN A 8 10.24 -14.17 1.91
C ASN A 8 9.50 -13.39 0.82
N VAL A 9 9.68 -13.74 -0.46
CA VAL A 9 8.99 -13.06 -1.58
C VAL A 9 7.47 -13.29 -1.51
N GLU A 10 7.03 -14.42 -0.97
CA GLU A 10 5.60 -14.72 -0.79
C GLU A 10 4.94 -13.88 0.33
N LEU A 11 5.74 -13.35 1.26
CA LEU A 11 5.30 -12.52 2.39
C LEU A 11 5.26 -11.02 2.06
N VAL A 12 5.99 -10.59 1.03
CA VAL A 12 6.04 -9.18 0.62
C VAL A 12 4.96 -8.90 -0.42
N ARG A 13 4.18 -7.83 -0.19
CA ARG A 13 3.15 -7.38 -1.11
C ARG A 13 3.51 -6.02 -1.70
N HIS A 14 3.61 -5.97 -3.02
CA HIS A 14 3.91 -4.77 -3.77
C HIS A 14 2.61 -4.14 -4.27
N TYR A 15 2.40 -2.88 -3.92
CA TYR A 15 1.27 -2.08 -4.39
C TYR A 15 1.78 -0.86 -5.14
N LEU A 16 1.07 -0.49 -6.21
CA LEU A 16 1.36 0.73 -6.94
C LEU A 16 0.45 1.84 -6.44
N ILE A 17 1.05 2.97 -6.06
CA ILE A 17 0.31 4.19 -5.75
C ILE A 17 0.21 5.00 -7.04
N GLU A 18 -1.02 5.26 -7.51
CA GLU A 18 -1.27 6.11 -8.67
C GLU A 18 -1.76 7.48 -8.27
N ARG A 19 -1.47 8.47 -9.12
CA ARG A 19 -2.02 9.82 -9.04
C ARG A 19 -3.30 9.88 -9.87
N ILE A 20 -4.35 10.44 -9.30
CA ILE A 20 -5.70 10.40 -9.89
C ILE A 20 -6.09 11.75 -10.48
N SER A 21 -5.78 12.82 -9.74
CA SER A 21 -6.02 14.22 -10.12
C SER A 21 -5.05 15.13 -9.35
N THR A 22 -5.24 16.45 -9.39
CA THR A 22 -4.31 17.43 -8.79
C THR A 22 -4.16 17.22 -7.27
N GLY A 23 -3.16 16.42 -6.88
CA GLY A 23 -2.77 16.17 -5.50
C GLY A 23 -3.25 14.84 -4.93
N HIS A 24 -4.34 14.27 -5.47
CA HIS A 24 -4.92 13.04 -4.93
C HIS A 24 -4.18 11.77 -5.38
N VAL A 25 -4.10 10.79 -4.47
CA VAL A 25 -3.43 9.49 -4.67
C VAL A 25 -4.27 8.33 -4.15
N ARG A 26 -4.09 7.13 -4.73
CA ARG A 26 -4.67 5.87 -4.23
C ARG A 26 -3.83 4.66 -4.63
N LEU A 27 -4.20 3.49 -4.11
CA LEU A 27 -3.69 2.21 -4.64
C LEU A 27 -4.35 1.89 -6.00
N LYS A 28 -3.52 1.71 -7.02
CA LYS A 28 -3.96 1.33 -8.36
C LYS A 28 -4.51 -0.09 -8.35
N GLY A 29 -5.66 -0.30 -8.98
CA GLY A 29 -6.27 -1.63 -9.12
C GLY A 29 -7.03 -2.11 -7.88
N CYS A 30 -7.18 -1.26 -6.87
CA CYS A 30 -7.94 -1.54 -5.66
C CYS A 30 -9.27 -0.74 -5.68
N PRO A 31 -10.40 -1.34 -6.08
CA PRO A 31 -11.66 -0.62 -6.28
C PRO A 31 -12.30 -0.11 -4.97
N ASN A 32 -11.95 -0.72 -3.83
CA ASN A 32 -12.43 -0.31 -2.51
C ASN A 32 -11.55 0.79 -1.87
N GLU A 33 -10.49 1.21 -2.54
CA GLU A 33 -9.55 2.19 -2.02
C GLU A 33 -10.08 3.62 -2.23
N PRO A 34 -10.18 4.44 -1.18
CA PRO A 34 -10.56 5.85 -1.34
C PRO A 34 -9.42 6.68 -1.94
N ASP A 35 -9.76 7.83 -2.48
CA ASP A 35 -8.80 8.83 -2.95
C ASP A 35 -8.30 9.65 -1.75
N PHE A 36 -6.99 9.69 -1.53
CA PHE A 36 -6.37 10.45 -0.45
C PHE A 36 -5.80 11.77 -0.95
N ALA A 37 -5.88 12.81 -0.12
CA ALA A 37 -5.39 14.14 -0.46
C ALA A 37 -3.87 14.21 -0.76
N ASN A 38 -3.07 13.28 -0.22
CA ASN A 38 -1.64 13.15 -0.45
C ASN A 38 -1.13 11.79 0.08
N LEU A 39 0.16 11.48 -0.16
CA LEU A 39 0.79 10.23 0.25
C LEU A 39 0.80 10.02 1.77
N SER A 40 1.01 11.08 2.56
CA SER A 40 1.02 10.97 4.02
C SER A 40 -0.34 10.59 4.57
N ALA A 41 -1.42 11.16 4.02
CA ALA A 41 -2.80 10.80 4.40
C ALA A 41 -3.12 9.33 4.06
N LEU A 42 -2.68 8.85 2.89
CA LEU A 42 -2.78 7.45 2.50
C LEU A 42 -2.04 6.56 3.51
N VAL A 43 -0.75 6.82 3.77
CA VAL A 43 0.06 6.02 4.67
C VAL A 43 -0.53 6.01 6.08
N TYR A 44 -0.90 7.19 6.61
CA TYR A 44 -1.47 7.32 7.95
C TYR A 44 -2.77 6.54 8.10
N GLN A 45 -3.71 6.66 7.16
CA GLN A 45 -4.97 5.92 7.24
C GLN A 45 -4.72 4.40 7.23
N HIS A 46 -3.74 3.93 6.46
CA HIS A 46 -3.36 2.53 6.42
C HIS A 46 -2.73 2.01 7.72
N THR A 47 -2.28 2.89 8.62
CA THR A 47 -1.87 2.51 9.99
C THR A 47 -3.07 2.29 10.92
N ILE A 48 -4.20 2.95 10.65
CA ILE A 48 -5.42 2.88 11.46
C ILE A 48 -6.32 1.74 10.98
N SER A 49 -6.50 1.59 9.67
CA SER A 49 -7.33 0.58 9.01
C SER A 49 -6.55 -0.07 7.86
N ALA A 50 -6.72 -1.36 7.61
CA ALA A 50 -5.98 -2.04 6.54
C ALA A 50 -6.44 -1.62 5.13
N LEU A 51 -7.71 -1.23 4.95
CA LEU A 51 -8.32 -0.89 3.65
C LEU A 51 -8.07 -1.97 2.59
N ALA A 52 -7.49 -1.65 1.43
CA ALA A 52 -7.17 -2.65 0.41
C ALA A 52 -5.90 -3.47 0.69
N LEU A 53 -5.20 -3.23 1.80
CA LEU A 53 -4.08 -4.06 2.24
C LEU A 53 -4.56 -5.26 3.07
N PRO A 54 -3.81 -6.38 3.07
CA PRO A 54 -4.13 -7.55 3.90
C PRO A 54 -3.94 -7.29 5.40
N THR A 55 -3.17 -6.27 5.77
CA THR A 55 -2.91 -5.89 7.16
C THR A 55 -2.65 -4.38 7.28
N LYS A 56 -2.77 -3.84 8.49
CA LYS A 56 -2.42 -2.45 8.79
C LYS A 56 -0.92 -2.24 8.62
N LEU A 57 -0.53 -1.08 8.11
CA LEU A 57 0.85 -0.66 8.09
C LEU A 57 1.32 -0.35 9.51
N VAL A 58 2.53 -0.80 9.84
CA VAL A 58 3.21 -0.43 11.06
C VAL A 58 4.34 0.50 10.67
N LEU A 59 4.32 1.73 11.17
CA LEU A 59 5.42 2.66 10.95
C LEU A 59 6.62 2.21 11.79
N PRO A 60 7.83 2.18 11.22
CA PRO A 60 9.03 1.90 11.99
C PRO A 60 9.23 3.00 13.04
N THR A 61 9.45 2.60 14.29
CA THR A 61 10.00 3.50 15.31
C THR A 61 11.48 3.70 15.05
N ALA A 62 11.97 4.94 15.20
CA ALA A 62 13.39 5.26 15.05
C ALA A 62 14.27 4.53 16.06
#